data_AF-A0A7M4APE5-F1
#
_entry.id   AF-A0A7M4APE5-F1
#
_cell.length_a   1.000
_cell.length_b   1.000
_cell.length_c   1.000
_cell.angle_alpha   90.00
_cell.angle_beta   90.00
_cell.angle_gamma   90.00
#
_symmetry.space_group_name_H-M   'P 1'
#
loop_
_entity.id
_entity.type
_entity.pdbx_description
1 polymer ?
#
loop_
_entity_poly.entity_id
_entity_poly.type
_entity_poly.pdbx_seq_one_letter_code
_entity_poly.pdbx_strand_id
1 'polypeptide(L)' 'AEFVGTFFLTLTIFIAAVNGSAGAFAPLAIGLTLMVMIYALGHVSGAHFNPAVSIGLFLKGDCSQDEL' A
#
# COMPACT_ATOMS: atom_id res chain seq x y z
N ALA A 1 6.63 9.64 1.78
CA ALA A 1 6.36 8.22 2.11
C ALA A 1 5.35 7.61 1.13
N GLU A 2 4.14 8.17 0.99
CA GLU A 2 3.06 7.61 0.13
C GLU A 2 3.51 7.30 -1.31
N PHE A 3 4.22 8.22 -1.97
CA PHE A 3 4.73 8.00 -3.34
C PHE A 3 5.63 6.75 -3.44
N VAL A 4 6.51 6.54 -2.47
CA VAL A 4 7.44 5.40 -2.45
C VAL A 4 6.69 4.09 -2.21
N GLY A 5 5.76 4.06 -1.25
CA GLY A 5 4.95 2.87 -1.00
C GLY A 5 4.01 2.52 -2.15
N THR A 6 3.37 3.51 -2.78
CA THR A 6 2.55 3.28 -3.98
C THR A 6 3.39 2.79 -5.16
N PHE A 7 4.61 3.31 -5.34
CA PHE A 7 5.53 2.85 -6.38
C PHE A 7 5.88 1.36 -6.21
N PHE A 8 6.33 0.94 -5.02
CA PHE A 8 6.68 -0.45 -4.77
C PHE A 8 5.47 -1.39 -4.84
N LEU A 9 4.32 -0.98 -4.32
CA LEU A 9 3.09 -1.76 -4.41
C LEU A 9 2.65 -1.97 -5.87
N THR A 10 2.64 -0.91 -6.67
CA THR A 10 2.23 -0.98 -8.09
C THR A 10 3.24 -1.76 -8.92
N LEU A 11 4.53 -1.61 -8.64
CA LEU A 11 5.60 -2.40 -9.28
C LEU A 11 5.43 -3.89 -9.00
N THR A 12 5.17 -4.28 -7.75
CA THR A 12 4.93 -5.69 -7.39
C THR A 12 3.67 -6.22 -8.06
N ILE A 13 2.58 -5.44 -8.14
CA ILE A 13 1.36 -5.85 -8.86
C ILE A 13 1.68 -6.09 -10.34
N PHE A 14 2.43 -5.18 -10.97
CA PHE A 14 2.77 -5.30 -12.39
C PHE A 14 3.63 -6.55 -12.66
N ILE A 15 4.64 -6.80 -11.82
CA ILE A 15 5.51 -7.96 -11.99
C ILE A 15 4.77 -9.27 -11.65
N ALA A 16 4.14 -9.34 -10.49
CA ALA A 16 3.56 -10.58 -9.96
C ALA A 16 2.27 -10.99 -10.67
N ALA A 17 1.37 -10.04 -10.94
CA ALA A 17 0.04 -10.31 -11.48
C ALA A 17 -0.08 -10.01 -12.99
N VAL A 18 0.44 -8.87 -13.47
CA VAL A 18 0.27 -8.48 -14.88
C VAL A 18 1.25 -9.21 -15.80
N ASN A 19 2.53 -9.27 -15.43
CA ASN A 19 3.54 -10.08 -16.12
C ASN A 19 3.42 -11.58 -15.77
N GLY A 20 2.62 -11.91 -14.74
CA GLY A 20 2.32 -13.28 -14.35
C GLY A 20 3.48 -14.04 -13.71
N SER A 21 4.54 -13.36 -13.27
CA SER A 21 5.75 -14.01 -12.78
C SER A 21 5.53 -14.81 -11.49
N ALA A 22 4.46 -14.52 -10.75
CA ALA A 22 4.12 -15.19 -9.49
C ALA A 22 2.96 -16.21 -9.60
N GLY A 23 2.27 -16.27 -10.74
CA GLY A 23 1.13 -17.17 -10.94
C GLY A 23 0.10 -17.12 -9.80
N ALA A 24 -0.22 -18.28 -9.22
CA ALA A 24 -1.15 -18.39 -8.09
C ALA A 24 -0.66 -17.70 -6.80
N PHE A 25 0.63 -17.38 -6.68
CA PHE A 25 1.22 -16.70 -5.53
C PHE A 25 1.20 -15.17 -5.67
N ALA A 26 0.68 -14.62 -6.77
CA ALA A 26 0.58 -13.17 -6.95
C ALA A 26 -0.11 -12.43 -5.77
N PRO A 27 -1.24 -12.93 -5.21
CA PRO A 27 -1.85 -12.29 -4.04
C PRO A 27 -0.93 -12.26 -2.82
N LEU A 28 -0.15 -13.32 -2.61
CA LEU A 28 0.79 -13.41 -1.50
C LEU A 28 1.96 -12.42 -1.67
N ALA A 29 2.53 -12.32 -2.87
CA ALA A 29 3.62 -11.38 -3.17
C ALA A 29 3.20 -9.92 -3.00
N ILE A 30 1.99 -9.58 -3.47
CA ILE A 30 1.41 -8.24 -3.32
C ILE A 30 1.15 -7.94 -1.84
N GLY A 31 0.55 -8.88 -1.11
CA GLY A 31 0.27 -8.72 0.33
C GLY A 31 1.54 -8.57 1.18
N LEU A 32 2.59 -9.33 0.90
CA LEU A 32 3.88 -9.22 1.60
C LEU A 32 4.56 -7.88 1.33
N THR A 33 4.53 -7.40 0.09
CA THR A 33 5.07 -6.07 -0.25
C THR A 33 4.31 -4.98 0.49
N LEU A 34 2.97 -5.07 0.52
CA LEU A 34 2.13 -4.12 1.25
C LEU A 34 2.46 -4.13 2.75
N MET A 35 2.59 -5.30 3.37
CA MET A 35 2.94 -5.46 4.79
C MET A 35 4.28 -4.81 5.13
N VAL A 36 5.32 -5.07 4.33
CA VAL A 36 6.66 -4.47 4.51
C VAL A 36 6.58 -2.95 4.42
N MET A 37 5.86 -2.41 3.44
CA MET A 37 5.75 -0.95 3.28
C MET A 37 4.92 -0.30 4.39
N ILE A 38 3.89 -0.97 4.92
CA ILE A 38 3.14 -0.48 6.10
C ILE A 38 4.06 -0.43 7.32
N TYR A 39 4.87 -1.46 7.56
CA TYR A 39 5.78 -1.47 8.71
C TYR A 39 6.88 -0.42 8.58
N ALA A 40 7.39 -0.21 7.36
CA ALA A 40 8.48 0.73 7.09
C ALA A 40 8.03 2.20 7.05
N LEU A 41 6.85 2.49 6.49
CA LEU A 41 6.41 3.87 6.20
C LEU A 41 5.10 4.26 6.92
N GLY A 42 4.48 3.35 7.67
CA GLY A 42 3.24 3.60 8.41
C GLY A 42 3.36 4.74 9.41
N HIS A 43 4.46 4.83 10.16
CA HIS A 43 4.71 5.90 11.12
C HIS A 43 5.03 7.26 10.48
N VAL A 44 5.30 7.31 9.18
CA VAL A 44 5.63 8.57 8.48
C VAL A 44 4.39 9.21 7.87
N SER A 45 3.43 8.41 7.38
CA SER A 45 2.32 8.93 6.57
C SER A 45 1.02 8.14 6.65
N GLY A 46 0.89 7.17 7.57
CA GLY A 46 -0.29 6.32 7.69
C GLY A 46 -0.37 5.17 6.67
N ALA A 47 0.60 5.08 5.74
CA ALA A 47 0.72 4.00 4.75
C ALA A 47 -0.58 3.70 3.98
N HIS A 48 -1.25 4.74 3.46
CA HIS A 48 -2.46 4.53 2.67
C HIS A 48 -2.13 3.88 1.33
N PHE A 49 -1.06 4.37 0.69
CA PHE A 49 -0.53 3.94 -0.62
C PHE A 49 -1.56 3.81 -1.74
N ASN A 50 -2.78 4.30 -1.53
CA ASN A 50 -3.94 4.12 -2.37
C ASN A 50 -4.84 5.36 -2.25
N PRO A 51 -5.10 6.09 -3.35
CA PRO A 51 -5.92 7.29 -3.32
C PRO A 51 -7.37 7.03 -2.86
N ALA A 52 -7.93 5.83 -3.11
CA ALA A 52 -9.26 5.48 -2.62
C ALA A 52 -9.31 5.36 -1.09
N VAL A 53 -8.22 4.88 -0.47
CA VAL A 53 -8.10 4.78 0.99
C VAL A 53 -7.94 6.18 1.59
N SER A 54 -7.10 7.02 0.99
CA SER A 54 -6.92 8.42 1.43
C SER A 54 -8.23 9.22 1.35
N ILE A 55 -8.99 9.08 0.25
CA ILE A 55 -10.30 9.73 0.10
C ILE A 55 -11.34 9.15 1.07
N GLY A 56 -11.34 7.83 1.28
CA GLY A 56 -12.23 7.18 2.25
C GLY A 56 -12.00 7.68 3.68
N LEU A 57 -10.75 7.81 4.09
CA LEU A 57 -10.37 8.39 5.40
C LEU A 57 -10.74 9.88 5.49
N PHE A 58 -10.52 10.63 4.41
CA PHE A 58 -10.89 12.04 4.34
C PHE A 58 -12.42 12.24 4.49
N LEU A 59 -13.23 11.43 3.81
CA LEU A 59 -14.70 11.47 3.90
C LEU A 59 -15.21 10.97 5.26
N LYS A 60 -14.47 10.06 5.90
CA LYS A 60 -14.78 9.56 7.24
C LYS A 60 -14.51 10.60 8.34
N GLY A 61 -13.71 11.63 8.06
CA GLY A 61 -13.37 12.69 9.00
C GLY A 61 -12.12 12.41 9.84
N ASP A 62 -11.44 11.28 9.63
CA ASP A 62 -10.24 10.86 10.39
C ASP A 62 -8.93 11.41 9.77
N CYS A 63 -8.93 12.69 9.38
CA CYS A 63 -7.67 13.38 9.03
C CYS A 63 -7.03 14.01 10.27
N SER A 64 -6.64 13.20 11.25
CA SER A 64 -5.52 13.51 12.14
C SER A 64 -4.79 12.22 12.49
N GLN A 65 -3.48 12.24 12.28
CA GLN A 65 -2.56 11.27 12.87
C GLN A 65 -2.44 11.56 14.37
N ASP A 66 -3.49 11.31 15.15
CA ASP A 66 -3.51 11.50 16.62
C ASP A 66 -4.00 10.27 17.41
N GLU A 67 -4.14 9.09 16.77
CA GLU A 67 -4.51 7.85 17.48
C GLU A 67 -3.55 6.69 17.13
N LEU A 68 -2.24 6.95 17.11
CA LEU A 68 -1.19 5.92 17.21
C LEU A 68 -0.22 6.26 18.34
#